data_AF-A0A3T1AR45-F1
#
_entry.id   AF-A0A3T1AR45-F1
#
_cell.length_a   1.000
_cell.length_b   1.000
_cell.length_c   1.000
_cell.angle_alpha   90.00
_cell.angle_beta   90.00
_cell.angle_gamma   90.00
#
_symmetry.space_group_name_H-M   'P 1'
#
loop_
_entity.id
_entity.type
_entity.pdbx_description
1 polymer ?
#
loop_
_entity_poly.entity_id
_entity_poly.type
_entity_poly.pdbx_seq_one_letter_code
_entity_poly.pdbx_strand_id
1 'polypeptide(L)' 'MTDRELAGSEITRALPQATVEDVLLATEELREAEYPDIPADLLHAILAAQRDNLDDGPAAARSLSRIIETFLSREAA' A
#
# COMPACT_ATOMS: atom_id res chain seq x y z
N MET A 1 2.72 50.71 13.09
CA MET A 1 3.47 49.66 12.37
C MET A 1 3.50 48.44 13.29
N THR A 2 2.45 47.63 13.28
CA THR A 2 2.20 46.41 12.45
C THR A 2 2.91 45.15 12.95
N ASP A 3 2.18 44.35 13.74
CA ASP A 3 1.72 42.98 13.46
C ASP A 3 2.66 41.89 12.89
N ARG A 4 3.97 42.09 12.72
CA ARG A 4 4.74 41.16 11.86
C ARG A 4 6.02 40.57 12.42
N GLU A 5 6.04 40.23 13.70
CA GLU A 5 7.11 39.39 14.28
C GLU A 5 6.58 38.09 14.92
N LEU A 6 5.43 37.59 14.47
CA LEU A 6 4.83 36.34 14.96
C LEU A 6 4.78 35.20 13.92
N ALA A 7 5.39 35.36 12.74
CA ALA A 7 5.19 34.41 11.63
C ALA A 7 6.50 33.95 10.98
N GLY A 8 7.46 33.48 11.78
CA GLY A 8 8.75 33.03 11.24
C GLY A 8 9.38 31.82 11.91
N SER A 9 8.77 31.23 12.94
CA SER A 9 9.21 29.92 13.42
C SER A 9 8.42 28.87 12.65
N GLU A 10 8.83 28.66 11.39
CA GLU A 10 8.45 27.48 10.62
C GLU A 10 8.85 26.26 11.45
N ILE A 11 7.91 25.76 12.25
CA ILE A 11 7.94 24.38 12.69
C ILE A 11 7.78 23.60 11.39
N THR A 12 8.90 23.28 10.74
CA THR A 12 9.00 22.14 9.85
C THR A 12 8.76 20.94 10.76
N ARG A 13 7.49 20.71 11.10
CA ARG A 13 7.05 19.52 11.81
C ARG A 13 7.26 18.44 10.76
N ALA A 14 8.45 17.86 10.77
CA ALA A 14 8.73 16.68 9.98
C ALA A 14 7.61 15.70 10.28
N LEU A 15 6.81 15.38 9.27
CA LEU A 15 5.81 14.35 9.42
C LEU A 15 6.57 13.09 9.86
N PRO A 16 6.10 12.38 10.89
CA PRO A 16 6.72 11.13 11.29
C PRO A 16 6.82 10.23 10.06
N GLN A 17 8.00 9.63 9.87
CA GLN A 17 8.21 8.67 8.79
C GLN A 17 7.24 7.50 9.00
N ALA A 18 6.42 7.21 8.00
CA ALA A 18 5.53 6.07 8.05
C ALA A 18 6.36 4.78 8.12
N THR A 19 6.00 3.91 9.06
CA THR A 19 6.58 2.57 9.14
C THR A 19 5.98 1.68 8.04
N VAL A 20 6.61 0.53 7.79
CA VAL A 20 6.04 -0.48 6.88
C VAL A 20 4.67 -0.94 7.38
N GLU A 21 4.51 -1.06 8.70
CA GLU A 21 3.25 -1.47 9.33
C GLU A 21 2.14 -0.45 9.09
N ASP A 22 2.46 0.85 9.14
CA ASP A 22 1.49 1.92 8.83
C ASP A 22 1.01 1.85 7.38
N VAL A 23 1.92 1.57 6.43
CA VAL A 23 1.56 1.45 5.01
C VAL A 23 0.69 0.22 4.76
N LEU A 24 1.01 -0.90 5.41
CA LEU A 24 0.21 -2.12 5.31
C LEU A 24 -1.19 -1.91 5.87
N LEU A 25 -1.30 -1.28 7.03
CA LEU A 25 -2.59 -0.95 7.64
C LEU A 25 -3.42 -0.03 6.74
N ALA A 26 -2.83 1.07 6.25
CA ALA A 26 -3.51 2.00 5.37
C ALA A 26 -3.96 1.35 4.05
N THR A 27 -3.20 0.38 3.54
CA THR A 27 -3.57 -0.35 2.32
C THR A 27 -4.77 -1.26 2.56
N GLU A 28 -4.84 -1.91 3.73
CA GLU A 28 -5.98 -2.76 4.11
C GLU A 28 -7.25 -1.91 4.37
N GLU A 29 -7.11 -0.78 5.06
CA GLU A 29 -8.21 0.18 5.27
C GLU A 29 -8.75 0.71 3.93
N LEU A 30 -7.86 1.03 2.98
CA LEU A 30 -8.25 1.45 1.64
C LEU A 30 -8.97 0.34 0.86
N ARG A 31 -8.48 -0.90 0.96
CA ARG A 31 -9.14 -2.07 0.36
C ARG A 31 -10.55 -2.22 0.91
N GLU A 32 -10.72 -2.20 2.23
CA GLU A 32 -12.03 -2.36 2.86
C GLU A 32 -13.01 -1.23 2.46
N ALA A 33 -12.53 0.01 2.40
CA ALA A 33 -13.37 1.17 2.11
C ALA A 33 -13.74 1.33 0.63
N GLU A 34 -12.77 1.16 -0.27
CA GLU A 34 -12.95 1.47 -1.70
C GLU A 34 -13.11 0.23 -2.58
N TYR A 35 -12.62 -0.93 -2.13
CA TYR A 35 -12.58 -2.17 -2.90
C TYR A 35 -13.10 -3.37 -2.10
N PRO A 36 -14.34 -3.33 -1.59
CA PRO A 36 -14.87 -4.37 -0.69
C PRO A 36 -14.92 -5.76 -1.33
N ASP A 37 -15.01 -5.84 -2.66
CA ASP A 37 -15.01 -7.09 -3.43
C ASP A 37 -13.61 -7.73 -3.54
N ILE A 38 -12.54 -6.97 -3.23
CA ILE A 38 -11.18 -7.51 -3.21
C ILE A 38 -10.95 -8.16 -1.84
N PRO A 39 -10.70 -9.49 -1.76
CA PRO A 39 -10.46 -10.15 -0.48
C PRO A 39 -9.08 -9.80 0.10
N ALA A 40 -8.99 -9.68 1.42
CA ALA A 40 -7.74 -9.41 2.14
C ALA A 40 -6.64 -10.44 1.80
N ASP A 41 -7.01 -11.71 1.64
CA ASP A 41 -6.10 -12.79 1.28
C ASP A 41 -5.39 -12.54 -0.07
N LEU A 42 -6.04 -11.86 -1.02
CA LEU A 42 -5.43 -11.51 -2.30
C LEU A 42 -4.34 -10.46 -2.11
N LEU A 43 -4.59 -9.44 -1.28
CA LEU A 43 -3.61 -8.42 -0.96
C LEU A 43 -2.40 -9.04 -0.24
N HIS A 44 -2.62 -9.93 0.72
CA HIS A 44 -1.55 -10.66 1.40
C HIS A 44 -0.71 -11.51 0.44
N ALA A 45 -1.35 -12.22 -0.50
CA ALA A 45 -0.64 -13.01 -1.50
C ALA A 45 0.22 -12.14 -2.43
N ILE A 46 -0.28 -10.97 -2.84
CA ILE A 46 0.43 -10.00 -3.66
C ILE A 46 1.67 -9.47 -2.93
N LEU A 47 1.53 -9.08 -1.67
CA LEU A 47 2.63 -8.57 -0.85
C LEU A 47 3.69 -9.64 -0.58
N ALA A 48 3.26 -10.88 -0.33
CA ALA A 48 4.17 -12.02 -0.18
C ALA A 48 4.95 -12.27 -1.47
N ALA A 49 4.29 -12.26 -2.64
CA ALA A 49 4.96 -12.44 -3.93
C ALA A 49 5.98 -11.33 -4.22
N GLN A 50 5.68 -10.08 -3.87
CA GLN A 50 6.63 -8.96 -3.96
C GLN A 50 7.83 -9.17 -3.05
N ARG A 51 7.59 -9.52 -1.77
CA ARG A 51 8.65 -9.78 -0.78
C ARG A 51 9.56 -10.93 -1.21
N ASP A 52 8.99 -12.00 -1.71
CA ASP A 52 9.74 -13.21 -2.08
C ASP A 52 10.55 -13.01 -3.38
N ASN A 53 10.30 -11.92 -4.12
CA ASN A 53 10.97 -11.57 -5.38
C ASN A 53 11.55 -10.14 -5.36
N LEU A 54 11.97 -9.63 -4.19
CA LEU A 54 12.48 -8.25 -4.03
C LEU A 54 13.59 -7.87 -5.02
N ASP A 55 14.45 -8.82 -5.36
CA ASP A 55 15.60 -8.62 -6.25
C ASP A 55 15.32 -9.01 -7.72
N ASP A 56 14.12 -9.52 -8.04
CA ASP A 56 13.74 -9.98 -9.38
C ASP A 56 12.33 -9.46 -9.74
N GLY A 57 12.29 -8.22 -10.23
CA GLY A 57 11.05 -7.58 -10.68
C GLY A 57 10.28 -8.39 -11.74
N PRO A 58 10.93 -8.96 -12.78
CA PRO A 58 10.27 -9.86 -13.72
C PRO A 58 9.66 -11.13 -13.09
N ALA A 59 10.30 -11.72 -12.08
CA ALA A 59 9.71 -12.83 -11.33
C ALA A 59 8.53 -12.39 -10.48
N ALA A 60 8.64 -11.25 -9.77
CA ALA A 60 7.54 -10.65 -9.03
C ALA A 60 6.32 -10.44 -9.94
N ALA A 61 6.51 -9.80 -11.10
CA ALA A 61 5.45 -9.53 -12.07
C ALA A 61 4.73 -10.79 -12.54
N ARG A 62 5.48 -11.86 -12.88
CA ARG A 62 4.87 -13.14 -13.27
C ARG A 62 4.09 -13.78 -12.14
N SER A 63 4.59 -13.67 -10.90
CA SER A 63 3.90 -14.20 -9.72
C SER A 63 2.60 -13.43 -9.46
N LEU A 64 2.63 -12.10 -9.54
CA LEU A 64 1.46 -11.22 -9.44
C LEU A 64 0.40 -11.57 -10.49
N SER A 65 0.78 -11.68 -11.76
CA SER A 65 -0.15 -12.06 -12.83
C SER A 65 -0.85 -13.39 -12.54
N ARG A 66 -0.08 -14.41 -12.12
CA ARG A 66 -0.66 -15.72 -11.77
C ARG A 66 -1.65 -15.64 -10.62
N ILE A 67 -1.32 -14.88 -9.57
CA ILE A 67 -2.18 -14.70 -8.39
C ILE A 67 -3.50 -14.05 -8.81
N ILE A 68 -3.44 -12.98 -9.59
CA ILE A 68 -4.62 -12.25 -10.07
C ILE A 68 -5.45 -13.11 -11.01
N GLU A 69 -4.84 -13.79 -11.99
CA GLU A 69 -5.54 -14.69 -12.91
C GLU A 69 -6.27 -15.82 -12.16
N THR A 70 -5.64 -16.37 -11.12
CA THR A 70 -6.25 -17.42 -10.29
C THR A 70 -7.47 -16.90 -9.55
N PHE A 71 -7.38 -15.67 -9.00
CA PHE A 71 -8.50 -15.02 -8.35
C PHE A 71 -9.67 -14.78 -9.32
N LEU A 72 -9.40 -14.12 -10.46
CA LEU A 72 -10.42 -13.83 -11.47
C LEU A 72 -11.07 -15.10 -12.05
N SER A 73 -10.29 -16.16 -12.21
CA SER A 73 -10.82 -17.44 -12.71
C SER A 73 -11.71 -18.17 -11.70
N ARG A 74 -11.52 -17.93 -10.39
CA ARG A 74 -12.38 -18.49 -9.33
C ARG A 74 -13.68 -17.73 -9.19
N GLU A 75 -13.67 -16.41 -9.37
CA GLU A 75 -14.89 -15.61 -9.34
C GLU A 75 -15.79 -15.83 -10.55
N ALA A 76 -15.22 -16.26 -11.69
CA ALA A 76 -15.97 -16.54 -12.90
C ALA A 76 -16.67 -17.92 -12.93
N ALA A 77 -16.46 -18.76 -11.91
CA ALA A 77 -16.93 -20.14 -11.84
C ALA A 77 -18.13 -20.31 -10.90
#